data_AF-A0A959H8S2-F1
#
_entry.id   AF-A0A959H8S2-F1
#
_cell.length_a   1.000
_cell.length_b   1.000
_cell.length_c   1.000
_cell.angle_alpha   90.00
_cell.angle_beta   90.00
_cell.angle_gamma   90.00
#
_symmetry.space_group_name_H-M   'P 1'
#
loop_
_entity.id
_entity.type
_entity.pdbx_description
1 polymer ?
#
loop_
_entity_poly.entity_id
_entity_poly.type
_entity_poly.pdbx_seq_one_letter_code
_entity_poly.pdbx_strand_id
1 'polypeptide(L)'
;ADVLFDKGESPIGQEILIKGSVFTVVGLFHDEGWGGQFSERIYIPFSTFQRTYNPERSVRLFAVTTREGYSGQELEQRILTILKQRHTVHPDDNQAFWSHNQEENYRSVMNLFKGIKTFVWLVGLGT
;
A
#
# COMPACT_ATOMS: atom_id res chain seq x y z
N ALA A 1 -10.64 7.21 16.25
CA ALA A 1 -11.21 8.40 16.94
C ALA A 1 -11.85 7.99 18.25
N ASP A 2 -12.76 7.02 18.20
CA ASP A 2 -13.59 6.54 19.32
C ASP A 2 -12.81 6.06 20.56
N VAL A 3 -11.53 5.72 20.40
CA VAL A 3 -10.64 5.32 21.51
C VAL A 3 -9.93 6.52 22.16
N LEU A 4 -9.71 7.60 21.40
CA LEU A 4 -8.90 8.75 21.82
C LEU A 4 -9.72 9.96 22.27
N PHE A 5 -11.00 10.03 21.88
CA PHE A 5 -11.87 11.18 22.12
C PHE A 5 -13.21 10.71 22.69
N ASP A 6 -13.85 11.58 23.49
CA ASP A 6 -15.16 11.29 24.05
C ASP A 6 -16.25 11.25 22.97
N LYS A 7 -17.31 10.47 23.22
CA LYS A 7 -18.43 10.35 22.27
C LYS A 7 -19.10 11.71 22.04
N GLY A 8 -19.11 12.15 20.78
CA GLY A 8 -19.71 13.41 20.36
C GLY A 8 -18.73 14.57 20.27
N GLU A 9 -17.48 14.39 20.70
CA GLU A 9 -16.42 15.38 20.46
C GLU A 9 -15.94 15.30 19.00
N SER A 10 -15.69 16.45 18.37
CA SER A 10 -15.08 16.51 17.04
C SER A 10 -13.56 16.30 17.17
N PRO A 11 -12.99 15.21 16.62
CA PRO A 11 -11.55 14.96 16.71
C PRO A 11 -10.73 15.95 15.88
N ILE A 12 -11.31 16.50 14.81
CA ILE A 12 -10.59 17.40 13.90
C ILE A 12 -10.29 18.72 14.60
N GLY A 13 -9.04 19.16 14.53
CA GLY A 13 -8.51 20.35 15.20
C GLY A 13 -7.96 20.09 16.59
N GLN A 14 -8.24 18.93 17.18
CA GLN A 14 -7.71 18.56 18.49
C GLN A 14 -6.26 18.11 18.43
N GLU A 15 -5.56 18.28 19.55
CA GLU A 15 -4.17 17.85 19.71
C GLU A 15 -4.09 16.48 20.39
N ILE A 16 -3.17 15.64 19.90
CA ILE A 16 -2.85 14.34 20.47
C ILE A 16 -1.35 14.22 20.70
N LEU A 17 -0.98 13.57 21.81
CA LEU A 17 0.40 13.29 22.13
C LEU A 17 0.78 11.91 21.59
N ILE A 18 1.74 11.88 20.67
CA ILE A 18 2.31 10.64 20.14
C ILE A 18 3.77 10.62 20.54
N LYS A 19 4.21 9.63 21.33
CA LYS A 19 5.61 9.43 21.73
C LYS A 19 6.35 10.73 22.17
N GLY A 20 5.67 11.61 22.90
CA GLY A 20 6.25 12.86 23.41
C GLY A 20 6.23 14.05 22.45
N SER A 21 5.64 13.91 21.26
CA SER A 21 5.42 15.01 20.31
C SER A 21 3.93 15.27 20.14
N VAL A 22 3.55 16.55 20.07
CA VAL A 22 2.15 17.00 19.89
C VAL A 22 1.82 17.06 18.40
N PHE A 23 0.67 16.49 18.01
CA PHE A 23 0.15 16.51 16.65
C PHE A 23 -1.30 16.98 16.64
N THR A 24 -1.66 17.80 15.66
CA THR A 24 -3.06 18.19 15.42
C THR A 24 -3.72 17.21 14.47
N VAL A 25 -4.92 16.76 14.81
CA VAL A 25 -5.75 15.92 13.93
C VAL A 25 -6.35 16.80 12.83
N VAL A 26 -6.01 16.51 11.57
CA VAL A 26 -6.49 17.29 10.40
C VAL A 26 -7.57 16.58 9.60
N GLY A 27 -7.88 15.34 9.93
CA GLY A 27 -8.87 14.55 9.22
C GLY A 27 -9.06 13.16 9.82
N LEU A 28 -10.14 12.52 9.38
CA LEU A 28 -10.50 11.16 9.71
C LEU A 28 -10.80 10.41 8.41
N PHE A 29 -10.41 9.15 8.35
CA PHE A 29 -10.77 8.26 7.25
C PHE A 29 -11.13 6.90 7.86
N HIS A 30 -11.96 6.16 7.13
CA HIS A 30 -12.31 4.79 7.48
C HIS A 30 -11.60 3.85 6.51
N ASP A 31 -10.98 2.80 7.05
CA ASP A 31 -10.31 1.77 6.29
C ASP A 31 -10.88 0.41 6.73
N GLU A 32 -11.68 -0.19 5.85
CA GLU A 32 -12.30 -1.51 6.03
C GLU A 32 -11.28 -2.66 5.89
N GLY A 33 -10.05 -2.34 5.49
CA GLY A 33 -8.96 -3.31 5.35
C GLY A 33 -8.73 -4.10 6.63
N TRP A 34 -8.52 -5.41 6.46
CA TRP A 34 -8.26 -6.35 7.56
C TRP A 34 -9.35 -6.33 8.65
N GLY A 35 -10.61 -6.30 8.23
CA GLY A 35 -11.75 -6.33 9.16
C GLY A 35 -11.86 -5.07 10.02
N GLY A 36 -11.41 -3.93 9.50
CA GLY A 36 -11.47 -2.64 10.19
C GLY A 36 -10.26 -2.32 11.08
N GLN A 37 -9.31 -3.24 11.28
CA GLN A 37 -8.09 -2.98 12.07
C GLN A 37 -7.27 -1.81 11.52
N PHE A 38 -7.34 -1.55 10.22
CA PHE A 38 -6.61 -0.45 9.62
C PHE A 38 -7.16 0.92 10.02
N SER A 39 -8.43 0.99 10.46
CA SER A 39 -9.05 2.20 11.01
C SER A 39 -8.48 2.61 12.38
N GLU A 40 -7.71 1.74 13.04
CA GLU A 40 -7.03 2.04 14.30
C GLU A 40 -5.64 2.69 14.09
N ARG A 41 -5.23 2.92 12.84
CA ARG A 41 -3.92 3.49 12.51
C ARG A 41 -3.95 5.00 12.40
N ILE A 42 -2.87 5.64 12.88
CA ILE A 42 -2.61 7.07 12.69
C ILE A 42 -1.65 7.24 11.51
N TYR A 43 -2.00 8.14 10.59
CA TYR A 43 -1.16 8.50 9.45
C TYR A 43 -0.64 9.92 9.65
N ILE A 44 0.66 10.09 9.47
CA ILE A 44 1.32 11.39 9.44
C ILE A 44 2.09 11.53 8.12
N PRO A 45 2.29 12.75 7.60
CA PRO A 45 3.11 12.95 6.41
C PRO A 45 4.50 12.35 6.59
N PHE A 46 5.02 11.70 5.54
CA PHE A 46 6.34 11.05 5.58
C PHE A 46 7.45 12.02 5.98
N SER A 47 7.40 13.26 5.49
CA SER A 47 8.37 14.31 5.83
C SER A 47 8.35 14.65 7.32
N THR A 48 7.17 14.63 7.97
CA THR A 48 7.03 14.83 9.41
C THR A 48 7.61 13.65 10.17
N PHE A 49 7.25 12.41 9.79
CA PHE A 49 7.83 11.20 10.40
C PHE A 49 9.36 11.18 10.31
N GLN A 50 9.92 11.54 9.14
CA GLN A 50 11.36 11.58 8.92
C GLN A 50 12.07 12.58 9.84
N ARG A 51 11.46 13.73 10.12
CA ARG A 51 12.05 14.74 11.03
C ARG A 51 11.93 14.36 12.50
N THR A 52 10.81 13.76 12.90
CA THR A 52 10.50 13.51 14.31
C THR A 52 11.01 12.16 14.81
N TYR A 53 10.97 11.10 13.98
CA TYR A 53 11.19 9.71 14.43
C TYR A 53 12.18 8.88 13.61
N ASN A 54 12.65 9.38 12.46
CA ASN A 54 13.50 8.62 11.53
C ASN A 54 14.68 9.50 11.05
N PRO A 55 15.58 9.90 11.96
CA PRO A 55 16.72 10.76 11.64
C PRO A 55 17.67 10.15 10.62
N GLU A 56 17.78 8.81 10.58
CA GLU A 56 18.58 8.04 9.63
C GLU A 56 17.99 8.03 8.21
N ARG A 57 16.75 8.50 8.03
CA ARG A 57 16.03 8.56 6.76
C ARG A 57 15.88 7.19 6.10
N SER A 58 15.67 6.15 6.90
CA SER A 58 15.42 4.78 6.44
C SER A 58 13.98 4.63 5.94
N VAL A 59 13.77 3.86 4.86
CA VAL A 59 12.42 3.52 4.40
C VAL A 59 12.23 2.02 4.50
N ARG A 60 11.22 1.60 5.26
CA ARG A 60 10.95 0.17 5.52
C ARG A 60 10.08 -0.50 4.44
N LEU A 61 9.23 0.28 3.78
CA LEU A 61 8.25 -0.25 2.83
C LEU A 61 8.00 0.78 1.72
N PHE A 62 8.00 0.31 0.49
CA PHE A 62 7.49 1.05 -0.66
C PHE A 62 6.22 0.35 -1.15
N ALA A 63 5.13 1.11 -1.24
CA ALA A 63 3.95 0.69 -1.99
C ALA A 63 4.01 1.35 -3.37
N VAL A 64 4.02 0.54 -4.42
CA VAL A 64 4.19 1.03 -5.79
C VAL A 64 3.08 0.47 -6.65
N THR A 65 2.58 1.28 -7.58
CA THR A 65 1.58 0.89 -8.57
C THR A 65 2.09 1.19 -9.96
N THR A 66 1.69 0.37 -10.94
CA THR A 66 1.94 0.63 -12.36
C THR A 66 0.84 1.51 -12.94
N ARG A 67 1.14 2.14 -14.08
CA ARG A 67 0.10 2.66 -14.96
C ARG A 67 -0.62 1.51 -15.63
N GLU A 68 -1.86 1.75 -16.04
CA GLU A 68 -2.65 0.77 -16.77
C GLU A 68 -1.93 0.31 -18.05
N GLY A 69 -1.97 -1.00 -18.32
CA GLY A 69 -1.27 -1.62 -19.45
C GLY A 69 0.23 -1.91 -19.26
N TYR A 70 0.83 -1.51 -18.13
CA TYR A 70 2.23 -1.82 -17.81
C TYR A 70 2.33 -3.01 -16.85
N SER A 71 3.33 -3.85 -17.09
CA SER A 71 3.62 -5.04 -16.28
C SER A 71 4.18 -4.65 -14.90
N GLY A 72 3.45 -5.01 -13.84
CA GLY A 72 3.90 -4.92 -12.45
C GLY A 72 5.15 -5.77 -12.19
N GLN A 73 5.24 -6.94 -12.80
CA GLN A 73 6.40 -7.84 -12.70
C GLN A 73 7.67 -7.21 -13.28
N GLU A 74 7.58 -6.54 -14.43
CA GLU A 74 8.73 -5.84 -15.00
C GLU A 74 9.14 -4.64 -14.14
N LEU A 75 8.14 -3.92 -13.60
CA LEU A 75 8.41 -2.80 -12.69
C LEU A 75 9.10 -3.29 -11.41
N GLU A 76 8.62 -4.37 -10.81
CA GLU A 76 9.22 -5.01 -9.64
C GLU A 76 10.68 -5.38 -9.88
N GLN A 77 10.99 -6.07 -10.98
CA GLN A 77 12.37 -6.44 -11.33
C GLN A 77 13.27 -5.21 -11.49
N ARG A 78 12.77 -4.15 -12.13
CA ARG A 78 13.50 -2.89 -12.28
C ARG A 78 13.76 -2.22 -10.94
N ILE A 79 12.77 -2.17 -10.05
CA ILE A 79 12.92 -1.59 -8.71
C ILE A 79 13.96 -2.37 -7.91
N LEU A 80 13.86 -3.71 -7.88
CA LEU A 80 14.82 -4.56 -7.16
C LEU A 80 16.24 -4.39 -7.71
N THR A 81 16.40 -4.29 -9.03
CA THR A 81 17.72 -4.04 -9.64
C THR A 81 18.33 -2.73 -9.17
N ILE A 82 17.54 -1.64 -9.18
CA ILE A 82 17.99 -0.33 -8.71
C ILE A 82 18.34 -0.36 -7.23
N LEU A 83 17.52 -1.00 -6.40
CA LEU A 83 17.77 -1.13 -4.97
C LEU A 83 19.04 -1.95 -4.69
N LYS A 84 19.22 -3.10 -5.37
CA LYS A 84 20.43 -3.93 -5.24
C LYS A 84 21.69 -3.15 -5.60
N GLN A 85 21.67 -2.43 -6.73
CA GLN A 85 22.78 -1.58 -7.15
C GLN A 85 23.09 -0.48 -6.14
N ARG A 86 22.05 0.22 -5.66
CA ARG A 86 22.19 1.33 -4.71
C ARG A 86 22.73 0.87 -3.35
N HIS A 87 22.34 -0.32 -2.90
CA HIS A 87 22.71 -0.87 -1.60
C HIS A 87 23.89 -1.85 -1.66
N THR A 88 24.59 -1.95 -2.79
CA THR A 88 25.75 -2.85 -2.98
C THR A 88 25.41 -4.31 -2.65
N VAL A 89 24.22 -4.76 -3.05
CA VAL A 89 23.77 -6.14 -2.91
C VAL A 89 24.14 -6.90 -4.18
N HIS A 90 24.57 -8.16 -4.02
CA HIS A 90 24.88 -9.01 -5.15
C HIS A 90 23.64 -9.19 -6.07
N PRO A 91 23.78 -9.12 -7.40
CA PRO A 91 22.64 -9.24 -8.32
C PRO A 91 21.79 -10.49 -8.09
N ASP A 92 22.45 -11.61 -7.79
CA ASP A 92 21.80 -12.92 -7.58
C ASP A 92 21.28 -13.14 -6.14
N ASP A 93 21.53 -12.22 -5.21
CA ASP A 93 21.00 -12.32 -3.85
C ASP A 93 19.52 -11.90 -3.85
N ASN A 94 18.64 -12.88 -3.70
CA ASN A 94 17.18 -12.68 -3.67
C ASN A 94 16.61 -12.54 -2.25
N GLN A 95 17.44 -12.52 -1.20
CA GLN A 95 17.00 -12.42 0.19
C GLN A 95 17.12 -11.01 0.77
N ALA A 96 17.94 -10.15 0.15
CA ALA A 96 18.18 -8.79 0.64
C ALA A 96 16.93 -7.88 0.64
N PHE A 97 16.01 -8.09 -0.30
CA PHE A 97 14.77 -7.32 -0.41
C PHE A 97 13.60 -8.27 -0.59
N TRP A 98 12.56 -8.09 0.22
CA TRP A 98 11.29 -8.77 0.03
C TRP A 98 10.37 -7.91 -0.85
N SER A 99 9.74 -8.54 -1.83
CA SER A 99 8.71 -7.95 -2.67
C SER A 99 7.49 -8.86 -2.73
N HIS A 100 6.33 -8.25 -2.90
CA HIS A 100 5.06 -8.95 -3.05
C HIS A 100 4.26 -8.32 -4.17
N ASN A 101 4.05 -9.09 -5.23
CA ASN A 101 3.38 -8.64 -6.43
C ASN A 101 2.14 -9.51 -6.69
N GLN A 102 0.98 -8.86 -6.68
CA GLN A 102 -0.31 -9.51 -6.87
C GLN A 102 -0.77 -9.52 -8.33
N GLU A 103 0.05 -9.05 -9.26
CA GLU A 103 -0.30 -8.98 -10.67
C GLU A 103 -0.59 -10.35 -11.27
N GLU A 104 0.18 -11.38 -10.95
CA GLU A 104 -0.03 -12.73 -11.51
C GLU A 104 -1.37 -13.32 -11.06
N ASN A 105 -1.72 -13.11 -9.78
CA ASN A 105 -3.02 -13.47 -9.22
C ASN A 105 -4.14 -12.68 -9.92
N TYR A 106 -3.95 -11.37 -10.10
CA TYR A 106 -4.91 -10.51 -10.80
C TYR A 106 -5.10 -10.93 -12.26
N ARG A 107 -4.02 -11.18 -13.01
CA ARG A 107 -4.06 -11.65 -14.40
C ARG A 107 -4.81 -12.98 -14.53
N SER A 108 -4.56 -13.92 -13.61
CA SER A 108 -5.24 -15.22 -13.60
C SER A 108 -6.76 -15.06 -13.44
N VAL A 109 -7.19 -14.21 -12.51
CA VAL A 109 -8.62 -13.91 -12.30
C VAL A 109 -9.22 -13.21 -13.52
N MET A 110 -8.54 -12.22 -14.11
CA MET A 110 -9.02 -11.53 -15.30
C MET A 110 -9.12 -12.44 -16.53
N ASN A 111 -8.18 -13.37 -16.70
CA ASN A 111 -8.23 -14.35 -17.78
C ASN A 111 -9.43 -15.29 -17.64
N LEU A 112 -9.75 -15.72 -16.42
CA LEU A 112 -10.95 -16.51 -16.13
C LEU A 112 -12.22 -15.76 -16.55
N PHE A 113 -12.38 -14.50 -16.10
CA PHE A 113 -13.54 -13.69 -16.46
C PHE A 113 -13.64 -13.42 -17.97
N LYS A 114 -12.51 -13.21 -18.64
CA LYS A 114 -12.46 -13.08 -20.09
C LYS A 114 -12.97 -14.35 -20.78
N GLY A 115 -12.52 -15.53 -20.33
CA GLY A 115 -12.99 -16.82 -20.84
C GLY A 115 -14.50 -17.02 -20.66
N ILE A 116 -15.01 -16.74 -19.45
CA ILE A 116 -16.45 -16.78 -19.16
C ILE A 116 -17.23 -15.85 -20.09
N LYS A 117 -16.76 -14.61 -20.27
CA LYS A 117 -17.42 -13.62 -21.14
C LYS A 117 -17.47 -14.08 -22.60
N THR A 118 -16.38 -14.65 -23.11
CA THR A 118 -16.35 -15.22 -24.46
C THR A 118 -17.31 -16.40 -24.60
N PHE A 119 -17.36 -17.30 -23.63
CA PHE A 119 -18.29 -18.43 -23.62
C PHE A 119 -19.75 -17.97 -23.63
N VAL A 120 -20.12 -17.03 -22.76
CA VAL A 120 -21.48 -16.46 -22.70
C VAL A 120 -21.86 -15.81 -24.03
N TRP A 121 -20.93 -15.09 -24.67
CA TRP A 121 -21.17 -14.48 -25.97
C TRP A 121 -21.41 -15.52 -27.08
N LEU A 122 -20.63 -16.60 -27.11
CA LEU A 122 -20.80 -17.70 -28.07
C LEU A 122 -22.14 -18.44 -27.88
N VAL A 123 -22.51 -18.76 -26.63
CA VAL A 123 -23.78 -19.41 -26.33
C VAL A 123 -24.96 -18.48 -26.65
N GLY A 124 -24.87 -17.20 -26.26
CA GLY A 124 -25.93 -16.22 -26.50
C GLY A 124 -26.12 -15.83 -27.97
N LEU A 125 -25.11 -16.00 -28.83
CA LEU A 125 -25.27 -15.89 -30.28
C LEU A 125 -25.74 -17.20 -30.94
N GLY A 126 -25.55 -18.33 -30.27
CA GLY A 126 -25.94 -19.66 -30.74
C GLY A 126 -27.36 -20.08 -30.36
N THR A 127 -28.00 -19.36 -29.44
CA THR A 127 -29.44 -19.45 -29.09
C THR A 127 -30.24 -18.36 -29.77
#